data_AF-Q6JAB8-F1
#
_entry.id   AF-Q6JAB8-F1
#
_cell.length_a   1.000
_cell.length_b   1.000
_cell.length_c   1.000
_cell.angle_alpha   90.00
_cell.angle_beta   90.00
_cell.angle_gamma   90.00
#
_symmetry.space_group_name_H-M   'P 1'
#
loop_
_entity.id
_entity.type
_entity.pdbx_description
1 polymer ?
#
loop_
_entity_poly.entity_id
_entity_poly.type
_entity_poly.pdbx_seq_one_letter_code
_entity_poly.pdbx_strand_id
1 'polypeptide(L)'
;CGHCKSLAPEYEKAAQLLSKHDPAIVLAKVDANDEKNKPLAGKYEVQGFPTLKIFRNGGKNIQEYKGPREAEGIVEYLKKQVGPASKEIKAPEDATYLEDGKIHI
;
A
#
# COMPACT_ATOMS: atom_id res chain seq x y z
N CYS A 1 -20.87 -6.18 2.66
CA CYS A 1 -20.00 -5.00 2.84
C CYS A 1 -19.92 -4.22 1.52
N GLY A 2 -20.45 -2.99 1.45
CA GLY A 2 -20.39 -2.14 0.25
C GLY A 2 -18.98 -1.63 -0.04
N HIS A 3 -18.23 -1.26 1.00
CA HIS A 3 -16.86 -0.73 0.89
C HIS A 3 -15.87 -1.73 0.28
N CYS A 4 -16.00 -3.03 0.56
CA CYS A 4 -15.16 -4.05 -0.08
C CYS A 4 -15.47 -4.21 -1.57
N LYS A 5 -16.74 -4.09 -1.97
CA LYS A 5 -17.15 -4.25 -3.36
C LYS A 5 -16.64 -3.09 -4.24
N SER A 6 -16.63 -1.87 -3.70
CA SER A 6 -16.09 -0.71 -4.42
C SER A 6 -14.56 -0.74 -4.51
N LEU A 7 -13.87 -1.24 -3.49
CA LEU A 7 -12.41 -1.30 -3.48
C LEU A 7 -11.85 -2.43 -4.36
N ALA A 8 -12.54 -3.56 -4.47
CA ALA A 8 -12.06 -4.73 -5.22
C ALA A 8 -11.58 -4.41 -6.65
N PRO A 9 -12.36 -3.75 -7.53
CA PRO A 9 -11.91 -3.45 -8.88
C PRO A 9 -10.74 -2.46 -8.91
N GLU A 10 -10.71 -1.49 -8.00
CA GLU A 10 -9.63 -0.50 -7.90
C GLU A 10 -8.32 -1.14 -7.41
N TYR A 11 -8.42 -2.07 -6.46
CA TYR A 11 -7.28 -2.82 -5.93
C TYR A 11 -6.67 -3.76 -6.97
N GLU A 12 -7.50 -4.40 -7.79
CA GLU A 12 -7.02 -5.26 -8.89
C GLU A 12 -6.34 -4.45 -10.00
N LYS A 13 -6.90 -3.29 -10.38
CA LYS A 13 -6.24 -2.36 -11.31
C LYS A 13 -4.89 -1.89 -10.76
N ALA A 14 -4.85 -1.48 -9.49
CA ALA A 14 -3.61 -1.07 -8.84
C ALA A 14 -2.57 -2.19 -8.86
N ALA A 15 -2.97 -3.43 -8.55
CA ALA A 15 -2.08 -4.59 -8.58
C ALA A 15 -1.46 -4.83 -9.97
N GLN A 16 -2.24 -4.67 -11.05
CA GLN A 16 -1.74 -4.80 -12.42
C GLN A 16 -0.76 -3.68 -12.82
N LEU A 17 -0.94 -2.47 -12.30
CA LEU A 17 -0.04 -1.35 -12.55
C LEU A 17 1.26 -1.50 -11.75
N LEU A 18 1.14 -1.99 -10.52
CA LEU A 18 2.25 -2.15 -9.57
C LEU A 18 3.12 -3.38 -9.83
N SER A 19 2.55 -4.43 -10.42
CA SER A 19 3.33 -5.60 -10.87
C SER A 19 4.31 -5.26 -12.00
N LYS A 20 4.05 -4.18 -12.75
CA LYS A 20 4.93 -3.66 -13.81
C LYS A 20 6.02 -2.71 -13.28
N HIS A 21 5.96 -2.34 -11.99
CA HIS A 21 6.96 -1.48 -11.37
C HIS A 21 8.25 -2.27 -11.10
N ASP A 22 9.41 -1.59 -11.12
CA ASP A 22 10.69 -2.17 -10.72
C ASP A 22 11.29 -1.34 -9.57
N PRO A 23 11.48 -1.92 -8.36
CA PRO A 23 11.17 -3.30 -7.97
C PRO A 23 9.66 -3.57 -7.92
N ALA A 24 9.29 -4.83 -8.17
CA ALA A 24 7.88 -5.26 -8.22
C ALA A 24 7.18 -5.06 -6.86
N ILE A 25 6.06 -4.34 -6.88
CA ILE A 25 5.21 -4.17 -5.70
C ILE A 25 4.06 -5.19 -5.79
N VAL A 26 4.07 -6.16 -4.89
CA VAL A 26 3.06 -7.23 -4.85
C VAL A 26 1.90 -6.84 -3.96
N LEU A 27 0.69 -6.85 -4.52
CA LEU A 27 -0.57 -6.70 -3.78
C LEU A 27 -1.18 -8.09 -3.57
N ALA A 28 -1.58 -8.39 -2.34
CA ALA A 28 -2.16 -9.67 -1.96
C ALA A 28 -3.52 -9.46 -1.29
N LYS A 29 -4.48 -10.33 -1.61
CA LYS A 29 -5.78 -10.40 -0.95
C LYS A 29 -5.87 -11.66 -0.09
N VAL A 30 -6.38 -11.52 1.12
CA VAL A 30 -6.67 -12.64 2.03
C VAL A 30 -8.10 -12.50 2.51
N ASP A 31 -8.88 -13.57 2.38
CA ASP A 31 -10.22 -13.61 2.97
C ASP A 31 -10.13 -13.96 4.45
N ALA A 32 -10.24 -12.94 5.30
CA ALA A 32 -10.17 -13.12 6.74
C ALA A 32 -11.48 -13.66 7.36
N ASN A 33 -12.56 -13.84 6.57
CA ASN A 33 -13.76 -14.54 7.04
C ASN A 33 -13.63 -16.06 6.99
N ASP A 34 -12.70 -16.58 6.18
CA ASP A 34 -12.42 -18.02 6.12
C ASP A 34 -11.86 -18.49 7.47
N GLU A 35 -12.38 -19.61 7.98
CA GLU A 35 -11.95 -20.20 9.25
C GLU A 35 -10.45 -20.50 9.28
N LYS A 36 -9.88 -20.87 8.14
CA LYS A 36 -8.44 -21.15 7.99
C LYS A 36 -7.58 -19.90 8.22
N ASN A 37 -8.14 -18.72 7.97
CA ASN A 37 -7.45 -17.43 8.05
C ASN A 37 -7.75 -16.67 9.35
N LYS A 38 -8.67 -17.15 10.20
CA LYS A 38 -8.95 -16.56 11.52
C LYS A 38 -7.68 -16.34 12.36
N PRO A 39 -6.72 -17.28 12.44
CA PRO A 39 -5.47 -17.05 13.18
C PRO A 39 -4.63 -15.91 12.61
N LEU A 40 -4.63 -15.76 11.28
CA LEU A 40 -3.91 -14.69 10.58
C LEU A 40 -4.58 -13.33 10.80
N ALA A 41 -5.91 -13.30 10.76
CA ALA A 41 -6.72 -12.14 11.06
C ALA A 41 -6.47 -11.64 12.49
N GLY A 42 -6.42 -12.55 13.47
CA GLY A 42 -6.07 -12.24 14.85
C GLY A 42 -4.62 -11.75 14.99
N LYS A 43 -3.65 -12.44 14.37
CA LYS A 43 -2.23 -12.06 14.41
C LYS A 43 -1.98 -10.64 13.88
N TYR A 44 -2.73 -10.23 12.86
CA TYR A 44 -2.63 -8.89 12.29
C TYR A 44 -3.78 -7.97 12.73
N GLU A 45 -4.49 -8.27 13.80
CA GLU A 45 -5.52 -7.40 14.40
C GLU A 45 -6.52 -6.83 13.37
N VAL A 46 -7.02 -7.69 12.48
CA VAL A 46 -8.03 -7.32 11.48
C VAL A 46 -9.38 -7.21 12.17
N GLN A 47 -9.80 -5.99 12.51
CA GLN A 47 -11.04 -5.71 13.25
C GLN A 47 -12.23 -5.36 12.33
N GLY A 48 -12.00 -5.12 11.04
CA GLY A 48 -13.05 -4.74 10.10
C GLY A 48 -12.63 -4.96 8.65
N PHE A 49 -13.58 -4.77 7.72
CA PHE A 49 -13.30 -4.94 6.29
C PHE A 49 -13.74 -3.71 5.50
N PRO A 50 -12.96 -3.24 4.50
CA PRO A 50 -11.61 -3.72 4.14
C PRO A 50 -10.52 -3.15 5.06
N THR A 51 -9.58 -3.99 5.50
CA THR A 51 -8.32 -3.56 6.16
C THR A 51 -7.16 -3.76 5.20
N LEU A 52 -6.36 -2.71 5.01
CA LEU A 52 -5.18 -2.73 4.16
C LEU A 52 -3.93 -2.53 5.04
N LYS A 53 -2.95 -3.42 4.90
CA LYS A 53 -1.65 -3.34 5.59
C LYS A 53 -0.52 -3.46 4.58
N ILE A 54 0.53 -2.67 4.79
CA ILE A 54 1.75 -2.70 3.99
C ILE A 54 2.78 -3.52 4.76
N PHE A 55 3.35 -4.53 4.08
CA PHE A 55 4.40 -5.37 4.60
C PHE A 55 5.73 -4.99 3.93
N ARG A 56 6.74 -4.67 4.75
CA ARG A 56 8.11 -4.39 4.28
C ARG A 56 9.10 -5.33 4.95
N ASN A 57 10.27 -5.49 4.31
CA ASN A 57 11.38 -6.31 4.80
C ASN A 57 10.95 -7.72 5.22
N GLY A 58 10.14 -8.39 4.39
CA GLY A 58 9.63 -9.74 4.67
C GLY A 58 8.63 -9.82 5.83
N GLY A 59 7.91 -8.72 6.12
CA GLY A 59 6.92 -8.66 7.20
C GLY A 59 7.48 -8.27 8.57
N LYS A 60 8.76 -7.84 8.63
CA LYS A 60 9.36 -7.27 9.85
C LYS A 60 8.81 -5.88 10.18
N ASN A 61 8.37 -5.14 9.18
CA ASN A 61 7.75 -3.84 9.35
C ASN A 61 6.37 -3.86 8.70
N ILE A 62 5.34 -3.70 9.51
CA ILE A 62 3.94 -3.74 9.10
C ILE A 62 3.34 -2.40 9.44
N GLN A 63 2.79 -1.72 8.44
CA GLN A 63 2.17 -0.42 8.61
C GLN A 63 0.73 -0.47 8.11
N GLU A 64 -0.15 0.29 8.76
CA GLU A 64 -1.52 0.46 8.30
C GLU A 64 -1.54 1.36 7.06
N TYR A 65 -2.27 0.93 6.02
CA TYR A 65 -2.48 1.75 4.84
C TYR A 65 -3.57 2.79 5.12
N LYS A 66 -3.19 4.06 5.12
CA LYS A 66 -4.10 5.21 5.32
C LYS A 66 -4.24 6.07 4.07
N GLY A 67 -3.87 5.52 2.91
CA GLY A 67 -3.93 6.21 1.64
C GLY A 67 -5.31 6.19 0.97
N PRO A 68 -5.41 6.82 -0.21
CA PRO A 68 -6.60 6.79 -1.07
C PRO A 68 -7.03 5.37 -1.47
N ARG A 69 -8.29 5.17 -1.82
CA ARG A 69 -8.87 3.83 -2.13
C ARG A 69 -9.09 3.61 -3.63
N GLU A 70 -8.76 4.60 -4.44
CA GLU A 70 -8.77 4.59 -5.89
C GLU A 70 -7.48 3.95 -6.42
N ALA A 71 -7.54 3.31 -7.60
CA ALA A 71 -6.42 2.56 -8.15
C ALA A 71 -5.16 3.43 -8.31
N GLU A 72 -5.32 4.62 -8.88
CA GLU A 72 -4.25 5.60 -9.11
C GLU A 72 -3.63 6.06 -7.79
N GLY A 73 -4.48 6.37 -6.80
CA GLY A 73 -4.02 6.78 -5.48
C GLY A 73 -3.23 5.68 -4.77
N ILE A 74 -3.66 4.42 -4.85
CA ILE A 74 -2.92 3.27 -4.30
C ILE A 74 -1.56 3.14 -4.98
N VAL A 75 -1.52 3.27 -6.31
CA VAL A 75 -0.28 3.20 -7.09
C VAL A 75 0.69 4.30 -6.68
N GLU A 76 0.24 5.55 -6.62
CA GLU A 76 1.08 6.69 -6.23
C GLU A 76 1.57 6.57 -4.78
N TYR A 77 0.68 6.18 -3.87
CA TYR A 77 1.03 5.98 -2.47
C TYR A 77 2.14 4.94 -2.34
N LEU A 78 1.99 3.78 -2.97
CA LEU A 78 2.97 2.70 -2.88
C LEU A 78 4.27 3.04 -3.61
N LYS A 79 4.22 3.70 -4.77
CA LYS A 79 5.42 4.21 -5.47
C LYS A 79 6.23 5.17 -4.62
N LYS A 80 5.57 6.11 -3.93
CA LYS A 80 6.22 7.03 -2.99
C LYS A 80 6.89 6.30 -1.83
N GLN A 81 6.33 5.17 -1.39
CA GLN A 81 6.84 4.40 -0.26
C GLN A 81 7.97 3.41 -0.61
N VAL A 82 8.06 2.96 -1.87
CA VAL A 82 9.17 2.09 -2.33
C VAL A 82 10.32 2.83 -2.99
N GLY A 83 10.15 4.13 -3.23
CA GLY A 83 11.23 4.98 -3.71
C GLY A 83 12.44 4.93 -2.77
N PRO A 84 13.64 5.25 -3.27
CA PRO A 84 14.83 5.30 -2.42
C PRO A 84 14.59 6.28 -1.27
N ALA A 85 15.11 5.95 -0.08
CA ALA A 85 14.97 6.77 1.13
C ALA A 85 15.49 8.20 0.94
N SER A 86 16.29 8.43 -0.08
CA SER A 86 16.65 9.75 -0.60
C SER A 86 16.69 9.70 -2.14
N LYS A 87 16.12 10.72 -2.79
CA LYS A 87 16.46 11.06 -4.18
C LYS A 87 17.51 12.16 -4.14
N GLU A 88 18.64 11.96 -4.82
CA GLU A 88 19.63 13.03 -5.00
C GLU A 88 19.02 14.08 -5.95
N ILE A 89 18.73 15.27 -5.42
CA ILE A 89 18.14 16.37 -6.20
C ILE A 89 19.24 17.00 -7.03
N LYS A 90 19.19 16.82 -8.36
CA LYS A 90 20.14 17.43 -9.30
C LYS A 90 19.59 18.66 -10.02
N ALA A 91 18.26 18.86 -10.01
CA ALA A 91 17.60 19.96 -10.70
C ALA A 91 16.53 20.63 -9.80
N PRO A 92 16.32 21.95 -9.94
CA PRO A 92 15.33 22.70 -9.14
C PRO A 92 13.88 22.27 -9.40
N GLU A 93 13.62 21.55 -10.51
CA GLU A 93 12.29 21.07 -10.89
C GLU A 93 11.77 19.92 -10.00
N ASP A 94 12.68 19.10 -9.46
CA ASP A 94 12.35 17.95 -8.59
C ASP A 94 11.97 18.37 -7.16
N ALA A 95 12.18 19.64 -6.80
CA ALA A 95 11.85 20.18 -5.47
C ALA A 95 10.32 20.31 -5.24
N THR A 96 9.52 20.27 -6.29
CA THR A 96 8.04 20.38 -6.20
C THR A 96 7.38 19.16 -5.54
N TYR A 97 8.10 18.04 -5.39
CA TYR A 97 7.60 16.83 -4.71
C TYR A 97 7.81 16.85 -3.18
N LEU A 98 8.40 17.92 -2.63
CA LEU A 98 8.76 18.01 -1.21
C LEU A 98 7.79 18.85 -0.36
N GLU A 99 6.76 19.45 -0.96
CA GLU A 99 5.85 20.33 -0.21
C GLU A 99 4.91 19.60 0.77
N ASP A 100 4.88 18.25 0.78
CA ASP A 100 4.13 17.46 1.78
C ASP A 100 5.02 16.95 2.94
N GLY A 101 5.96 17.79 3.39
CA GLY A 101 6.12 18.14 4.80
C GLY A 101 6.26 17.08 5.92
N LYS A 102 6.59 15.80 5.67
CA LYS A 102 6.89 14.85 6.77
C LYS A 102 8.08 13.92 6.48
N ILE A 103 9.27 14.47 6.68
CA ILE A 103 10.48 13.68 6.96
C ILE A 103 10.27 12.99 8.32
N HIS A 104 10.14 11.66 8.31
CA HIS A 104 10.30 10.86 9.53
C HIS A 104 11.76 10.40 9.58
N ILE A 105 12.55 11.12 10.38
CA ILE A 105 13.87 10.69 10.87
C ILE A 105 13.71 9.55 11.87
#